data_AF-A0A7D5SDY9-F1
#
_entry.id   AF-A0A7D5SDY9-F1
#
_cell.length_a   1.000
_cell.length_b   1.000
_cell.length_c   1.000
_cell.angle_alpha   90.00
_cell.angle_beta   90.00
_cell.angle_gamma   90.00
#
_symmetry.space_group_name_H-M   'P 1'
#
loop_
_entity.id
_entity.type
_entity.pdbx_description
1 polymer ?
#
loop_
_entity_poly.entity_id
_entity_poly.type
_entity_poly.pdbx_seq_one_letter_code
_entity_poly.pdbx_strand_id
1 'polypeptide(L)'
;MRERLLPLDCPTRFPLSAACASARTAVYRRRRPDRTVRYRTVQTHLAIWLELSCDSRQGASGPATVEVEFRSYLECGILNQGFALSRCSDCGNDFLIAWSCQGRGGCPACNTRRMDETATYLADPVFPRLPVR
;
A
#
# COMPACT_ATOMS: atom_id res chain seq x y z
N MET A 1 2.80 23.44 -8.41
CA MET A 1 3.75 22.31 -8.38
C MET A 1 3.25 21.31 -9.41
N ARG A 2 3.83 21.29 -10.62
CA ARG A 2 3.40 20.39 -11.70
C ARG A 2 3.92 18.99 -11.38
N GLU A 3 3.11 18.19 -10.69
CA GLU A 3 3.32 16.75 -10.65
C GLU A 3 3.19 16.27 -12.10
N ARG A 4 4.34 15.94 -12.71
CA ARG A 4 4.36 15.04 -13.86
C ARG A 4 3.76 13.74 -13.32
N LEU A 5 2.46 13.56 -13.50
CA LEU A 5 1.83 12.25 -13.54
C LEU A 5 2.55 11.54 -14.68
N LEU A 6 3.62 10.80 -14.34
CA LEU A 6 4.14 9.77 -15.24
C LEU A 6 2.92 8.94 -15.63
N PRO A 7 2.67 8.72 -16.93
CA PRO A 7 1.53 7.91 -17.34
C PRO A 7 1.63 6.61 -16.56
N LEU A 8 0.60 6.30 -15.76
CA LEU A 8 0.53 5.00 -15.11
C LEU A 8 0.58 3.99 -16.24
N ASP A 9 1.72 3.31 -16.41
CA ASP A 9 1.91 2.30 -17.44
C ASP A 9 0.69 1.38 -17.45
N CYS A 10 0.20 1.02 -18.66
CA CYS A 10 -0.97 0.15 -18.82
C CYS A 10 -0.87 -0.99 -17.80
N PRO A 11 -1.73 -1.05 -16.76
CA PRO A 11 -1.50 -1.94 -15.64
C PRO A 11 -1.74 -3.39 -16.08
N THR A 12 -2.33 -3.60 -17.26
CA THR A 12 -2.40 -4.90 -17.90
C THR A 12 -1.11 -5.31 -18.63
N ARG A 13 -0.08 -4.46 -18.68
CA ARG A 13 1.23 -4.68 -19.29
C ARG A 13 2.34 -4.12 -18.38
N PHE A 14 2.55 -4.72 -17.21
CA PHE A 14 3.84 -4.55 -16.54
C PHE A 14 4.89 -5.40 -17.25
N PRO A 15 5.96 -4.81 -17.83
CA PRO A 15 7.12 -5.60 -18.21
C PRO A 15 7.79 -6.06 -16.92
N LEU A 16 7.55 -7.30 -16.50
CA LEU A 16 8.45 -7.96 -15.56
C LEU A 16 9.79 -8.09 -16.28
N SER A 17 10.78 -7.30 -15.87
CA SER A 17 12.15 -7.45 -16.35
C SER A 17 12.64 -8.84 -15.97
N ALA A 18 12.59 -9.75 -16.93
CA ALA A 18 13.23 -11.05 -16.87
C ALA A 18 14.39 -10.98 -17.84
N ALA A 19 15.60 -10.84 -17.32
CA ALA A 19 16.76 -11.30 -18.06
C ALA A 19 16.53 -12.79 -18.39
N CYS A 20 16.23 -13.05 -19.67
CA CYS A 20 16.09 -14.37 -20.31
C CYS A 20 14.79 -15.20 -20.14
N ALA A 21 13.64 -14.65 -19.71
CA ALA A 21 12.36 -15.36 -19.86
C ALA A 21 11.32 -14.48 -20.56
N SER A 22 10.66 -15.03 -21.60
CA SER A 22 9.56 -14.38 -22.34
C SER A 22 8.64 -13.62 -21.39
N ALA A 23 8.61 -12.29 -21.50
CA ALA A 23 7.83 -11.42 -20.63
C ALA A 23 6.34 -11.80 -20.72
N ARG A 24 5.83 -12.50 -19.70
CA ARG A 24 4.40 -12.74 -19.57
C ARG A 24 3.76 -11.43 -19.14
N THR A 25 2.89 -10.91 -19.98
CA THR A 25 2.00 -9.78 -19.69
C THR A 25 1.22 -10.06 -18.40
N ALA A 26 1.68 -9.50 -17.28
CA ALA A 26 0.99 -9.63 -16.00
C ALA A 26 -0.15 -8.61 -15.97
N VAL A 27 -1.39 -9.10 -15.92
CA VAL A 27 -2.56 -8.25 -15.71
C VAL A 27 -2.57 -7.76 -14.25
N TYR A 28 -2.55 -6.45 -14.03
CA TYR A 28 -2.69 -5.88 -12.70
C TYR A 28 -3.93 -6.42 -12.03
N ARG A 29 -3.69 -7.12 -10.92
CA ARG A 29 -4.75 -7.58 -10.02
C ARG A 29 -4.73 -6.67 -8.81
N ARG A 30 -5.83 -5.93 -8.64
CA ARG A 30 -6.10 -5.21 -7.41
C ARG A 30 -5.94 -6.14 -6.21
N ARG A 31 -5.27 -5.65 -5.17
CA ARG A 31 -5.15 -6.34 -3.88
C ARG A 31 -6.54 -6.55 -3.26
N ARG A 32 -6.71 -7.61 -2.46
CA ARG A 32 -7.93 -7.87 -1.68
C ARG A 32 -7.55 -8.06 -0.22
N PRO A 33 -7.33 -6.96 0.54
CA PRO A 33 -6.77 -7.04 1.88
C PRO A 33 -7.66 -7.85 2.83
N ASP A 34 -8.98 -7.80 2.66
CA ASP A 34 -10.01 -8.61 3.34
C ASP A 34 -9.78 -10.13 3.28
N ARG A 35 -9.00 -10.59 2.29
CA ARG A 35 -8.65 -12.01 2.11
C ARG A 35 -7.32 -12.40 2.75
N THR A 36 -6.59 -11.44 3.33
CA THR A 36 -5.30 -11.71 3.96
C THR A 36 -5.49 -12.08 5.43
N VAL A 37 -4.60 -12.95 5.94
CA VAL A 37 -4.62 -13.37 7.35
C VAL A 37 -4.47 -12.15 8.27
N ARG A 38 -3.49 -11.28 8.01
CA ARG A 38 -3.24 -10.07 8.82
C ARG A 38 -4.48 -9.19 8.95
N TYR A 39 -5.17 -8.92 7.84
CA TYR A 39 -6.37 -8.08 7.87
C TYR A 39 -7.44 -8.71 8.77
N ARG A 40 -7.71 -10.00 8.59
CA ARG A 40 -8.71 -10.73 9.39
C ARG A 40 -8.33 -10.76 10.86
N THR A 41 -7.06 -11.00 11.19
CA THR A 41 -6.57 -10.96 12.57
C THR A 41 -6.82 -9.59 13.22
N VAL A 42 -6.45 -8.49 12.54
CA VAL A 42 -6.70 -7.15 13.07
C VAL A 42 -8.21 -6.88 13.18
N GLN A 43 -8.97 -7.21 12.14
CA GLN A 43 -10.43 -7.00 12.12
C GLN A 43 -11.13 -7.73 13.27
N THR A 44 -10.71 -8.97 13.56
CA THR A 44 -11.33 -9.80 14.60
C THR A 44 -10.91 -9.38 16.01
N HIS A 45 -9.65 -8.99 16.21
CA HIS A 45 -9.09 -8.85 17.56
C HIS A 45 -8.86 -7.41 18.02
N LEU A 46 -8.99 -6.39 17.15
CA LEU A 46 -8.70 -5.00 17.51
C LEU A 46 -9.55 -4.50 18.69
N ALA A 47 -10.87 -4.73 18.67
CA ALA A 47 -11.77 -4.24 19.73
C ALA A 47 -11.42 -4.84 21.10
N ILE A 48 -11.26 -6.17 21.15
CA ILE A 48 -10.88 -6.90 22.37
C ILE A 48 -9.52 -6.41 22.89
N TRP A 49 -8.55 -6.21 22.00
CA TRP A 49 -7.23 -5.72 22.38
C TRP A 49 -7.30 -4.30 22.96
N LEU A 50 -8.11 -3.41 22.39
CA LEU A 50 -8.30 -2.05 22.91
C LEU A 50 -8.95 -2.06 24.30
N GLU A 51 -9.98 -2.87 24.51
CA GLU A 51 -10.64 -3.03 25.82
C GLU A 51 -9.64 -3.51 26.89
N LEU A 52 -8.87 -4.56 26.60
CA LEU A 52 -7.86 -5.09 27.53
C LEU A 52 -6.71 -4.12 27.80
N SER A 53 -6.38 -3.25 26.82
CA SER A 53 -5.32 -2.26 26.97
C SER A 53 -5.74 -1.10 27.88
N CYS A 54 -7.01 -0.71 27.84
CA CYS A 54 -7.60 0.32 28.71
C CYS A 54 -7.65 -0.10 30.20
N ASP A 55 -7.81 -1.38 30.49
CA ASP A 55 -7.92 -1.93 31.85
C ASP A 55 -6.56 -2.17 32.56
N SER A 56 -5.45 -1.94 31.85
CA SER A 56 -4.14 -2.16 32.43
C SER A 56 -3.82 -1.11 33.51
N ARG A 57 -3.59 -1.59 34.74
CA ARG A 57 -3.20 -0.86 35.97
C ARG A 57 -1.87 -0.08 35.86
N GLN A 58 -1.39 0.18 34.65
CA GLN A 58 -0.08 0.77 34.32
C GLN A 58 -0.20 2.15 33.65
N GLY A 59 -1.41 2.72 33.55
CA GLY A 59 -1.60 4.12 33.16
C GLY A 59 -1.28 4.46 31.71
N ALA A 60 -0.91 3.47 30.88
CA ALA A 60 -0.76 3.62 29.45
C ALA A 60 -2.01 3.08 28.77
N SER A 61 -2.97 3.96 28.47
CA SER A 61 -3.92 3.70 27.38
C SER A 61 -3.11 3.22 26.18
N GLY A 62 -3.55 2.14 25.51
CA GLY A 62 -2.90 1.69 24.28
C GLY A 62 -2.64 2.92 23.41
N PRO A 63 -1.40 3.17 22.94
CA PRO A 63 -1.04 4.50 22.43
C PRO A 63 -2.03 4.85 21.32
N ALA A 64 -2.79 5.95 21.47
CA ALA A 64 -3.89 6.32 20.56
C ALA A 64 -3.49 6.24 19.07
N THR A 65 -2.20 6.43 18.79
CA THR A 65 -1.55 6.20 17.50
C THR A 65 -1.80 4.80 16.90
N VAL A 66 -1.74 3.73 17.69
CA VAL A 66 -1.92 2.34 17.25
C VAL A 66 -3.38 2.06 16.88
N GLU A 67 -4.33 2.59 17.65
CA GLU A 67 -5.75 2.49 17.34
C GLU A 67 -6.09 3.19 16.02
N VAL A 68 -5.64 4.44 15.86
CA VAL A 68 -5.79 5.19 14.60
C VAL A 68 -5.16 4.41 13.45
N GLU A 69 -3.95 3.89 13.63
CA GLU A 69 -3.24 3.17 12.57
C GLU A 69 -3.96 1.88 12.15
N PHE A 70 -4.44 1.06 13.10
CA PHE A 70 -5.16 -0.17 12.76
C PHE A 70 -6.54 0.10 12.16
N ARG A 71 -7.26 1.13 12.63
CA ARG A 71 -8.52 1.53 12.00
C ARG A 71 -8.33 1.98 10.56
N SER A 72 -7.36 2.87 10.30
CA SER A 72 -7.04 3.28 8.93
C SER A 72 -6.53 2.10 8.09
N TYR A 73 -5.80 1.15 8.66
CA TYR A 73 -5.39 -0.07 7.96
C TYR A 73 -6.59 -0.92 7.51
N LEU A 74 -7.62 -1.07 8.35
CA LEU A 74 -8.83 -1.82 7.99
C LEU A 74 -9.64 -1.15 6.87
N GLU A 75 -9.46 0.14 6.64
CA GLU A 75 -10.07 0.84 5.51
C GLU A 75 -9.23 0.76 4.24
N CYS A 76 -7.91 0.63 4.39
CA CYS A 76 -6.95 0.65 3.30
C CYS A 76 -7.21 -0.45 2.27
N GLY A 77 -7.41 -0.05 1.01
CA GLY A 77 -7.56 -1.01 -0.08
C GLY A 77 -8.90 -1.76 -0.05
N ILE A 78 -9.96 -1.21 0.55
CA ILE A 78 -11.34 -1.72 0.51
C ILE A 78 -12.17 -0.79 -0.40
N LEU A 79 -12.87 -1.34 -1.40
CA LEU A 79 -13.62 -0.51 -2.37
C LEU A 79 -14.78 0.24 -1.71
N ASN A 80 -15.41 -0.36 -0.70
CA ASN A 80 -16.53 0.27 0.02
C ASN A 80 -16.11 1.53 0.78
N GLN A 81 -14.81 1.71 1.05
CA GLN A 81 -14.27 2.90 1.71
C GLN A 81 -13.96 4.02 0.73
N GLY A 82 -13.97 3.74 -0.57
CA GLY A 82 -13.67 4.70 -1.62
C GLY A 82 -12.61 4.21 -2.61
N PHE A 83 -12.71 4.72 -3.83
CA PHE A 83 -11.80 4.40 -4.92
C PHE A 83 -11.77 5.52 -5.97
N ALA A 84 -10.71 5.53 -6.77
CA ALA A 84 -10.63 6.27 -8.02
C ALA A 84 -10.83 5.31 -9.20
N LEU A 85 -11.50 5.78 -10.25
CA LEU A 85 -11.52 5.11 -11.55
C LEU A 85 -10.43 5.74 -12.41
N SER A 86 -9.60 4.91 -13.02
CA SER A 86 -8.59 5.36 -13.98
C SER A 86 -8.72 4.59 -15.28
N ARG A 87 -8.49 5.29 -16.38
CA ARG A 87 -8.42 4.72 -17.72
C ARG A 87 -6.96 4.72 -18.18
N CYS A 88 -6.48 3.60 -18.70
CA CYS A 88 -5.18 3.58 -19.33
C CYS A 88 -5.21 4.32 -20.68
N SER A 89 -4.23 5.19 -20.92
CA SER A 89 -4.06 5.90 -22.20
C SER A 89 -3.73 4.99 -23.38
N ASP A 90 -3.01 3.89 -23.14
CA ASP A 90 -2.45 3.05 -24.20
C ASP A 90 -3.42 1.95 -24.64
N CYS A 91 -4.11 1.36 -23.66
CA CYS A 91 -4.97 0.19 -23.87
C CYS A 91 -6.45 0.48 -23.65
N GLY A 92 -6.83 1.68 -23.19
CA GLY A 92 -8.23 2.11 -23.03
C GLY A 92 -9.00 1.43 -21.88
N ASN A 93 -8.41 0.43 -21.23
CA ASN A 93 -9.06 -0.29 -20.14
C ASN A 93 -9.21 0.57 -18.89
N ASP A 94 -10.39 0.48 -18.27
CA ASP A 94 -10.72 1.08 -16.99
C ASP A 94 -10.34 0.14 -15.84
N PHE A 95 -9.82 0.71 -14.75
CA PHE A 95 -9.47 -0.03 -13.55
C PHE A 95 -9.70 0.79 -12.28
N LEU A 96 -9.99 0.09 -11.19
CA LEU A 96 -10.29 0.68 -9.89
C LEU A 96 -9.04 0.73 -9.03
N ILE A 97 -8.75 1.91 -8.50
CA ILE A 97 -7.68 2.16 -7.53
C ILE A 97 -8.34 2.46 -6.18
N ALA A 98 -8.26 1.52 -5.24
CA ALA A 98 -8.78 1.75 -3.90
C ALA A 98 -7.92 2.75 -3.13
N TRP A 99 -8.53 3.49 -2.21
CA TRP A 99 -7.80 4.42 -1.36
C TRP A 99 -6.79 3.71 -0.45
N SER A 100 -5.70 4.42 -0.17
CA SER A 100 -4.62 3.96 0.70
C SER A 100 -4.67 4.70 2.02
N CYS A 101 -4.39 4.04 3.14
CA CYS A 101 -4.36 4.72 4.44
C CYS A 101 -3.18 5.69 4.62
N GLN A 102 -2.18 5.66 3.73
CA GLN A 102 -0.98 6.51 3.80
C GLN A 102 -0.20 6.39 5.14
N GLY A 103 -0.44 5.32 5.91
CA GLY A 103 0.21 5.03 7.19
C GLY A 103 1.68 4.64 7.06
N ARG A 104 2.41 4.57 8.18
CA ARG A 104 3.87 4.37 8.24
C ARG A 104 4.34 3.07 8.90
N GLY A 105 3.48 2.22 9.44
CA GLY A 105 3.91 0.94 10.02
C GLY A 105 2.93 -0.21 9.79
N GLY A 106 1.73 -0.12 10.35
CA GLY A 106 0.75 -1.20 10.48
C GLY A 106 0.20 -1.74 9.15
N CYS A 107 0.19 -0.92 8.09
CA CYS A 107 -0.26 -1.33 6.77
C CYS A 107 0.93 -1.76 5.88
N PRO A 108 1.11 -3.07 5.59
CA PRO A 108 2.23 -3.54 4.78
C PRO A 108 2.20 -2.96 3.37
N ALA A 109 1.00 -2.77 2.79
CA ALA A 109 0.86 -2.22 1.45
C ALA A 109 1.36 -0.78 1.33
N CYS A 110 1.00 0.08 2.28
CA CYS A 110 1.42 1.48 2.29
C CYS A 110 2.89 1.62 2.69
N ASN A 111 3.37 0.76 3.59
CA ASN A 111 4.77 0.74 3.98
C ASN A 111 5.67 0.34 2.80
N THR A 112 5.35 -0.75 2.09
CA THR A 112 6.10 -1.16 0.89
C THR A 112 6.08 -0.08 -0.18
N ARG A 113 4.93 0.56 -0.45
CA ARG A 113 4.86 1.68 -1.41
C ARG A 113 5.80 2.81 -1.01
N ARG A 114 5.81 3.20 0.28
CA ARG A 114 6.73 4.25 0.76
C ARG A 114 8.20 3.83 0.64
N MET A 115 8.52 2.58 0.94
CA MET A 115 9.89 2.07 0.78
C MET A 115 10.34 2.15 -0.68
N ASP A 116 9.46 1.79 -1.62
CA ASP A 116 9.71 1.85 -3.06
C ASP A 116 9.85 3.29 -3.57
N GLU A 117 8.97 4.20 -3.13
CA GLU A 117 9.07 5.64 -3.42
C GLU A 117 10.38 6.22 -2.88
N THR A 118 10.76 5.83 -1.65
CA THR A 118 12.03 6.27 -1.05
C THR A 118 13.21 5.72 -1.82
N ALA A 119 13.19 4.45 -2.20
CA ALA A 119 14.26 3.83 -2.99
C ALA A 119 14.42 4.52 -4.35
N THR A 120 13.33 4.83 -5.04
CA THR A 120 13.35 5.57 -6.31
C THR A 120 13.91 6.98 -6.13
N TYR A 121 13.45 7.71 -5.11
CA TYR A 121 13.97 9.05 -4.81
C TYR A 121 15.46 9.03 -4.46
N LEU A 122 15.94 7.98 -3.81
CA LEU A 122 17.36 7.84 -3.50
C LEU A 122 18.17 7.45 -4.74
N ALA A 123 17.67 6.52 -5.56
CA ALA A 123 18.39 5.97 -6.71
C ALA A 123 18.58 6.98 -7.85
N ASP A 124 17.57 7.80 -8.16
CA ASP A 124 17.57 8.63 -9.37
C ASP A 124 18.29 9.98 -9.18
N PRO A 125 17.84 10.87 -8.26
CA PRO A 125 18.48 12.17 -8.08
C PRO A 125 19.55 12.23 -6.98
N VAL A 126 19.56 11.33 -6.00
CA VAL A 126 20.41 11.48 -4.80
C VAL A 126 21.72 10.70 -4.92
N PHE A 127 21.65 9.42 -5.25
CA PHE A 127 22.83 8.58 -5.29
C PHE A 127 23.68 8.84 -6.54
N PRO A 128 25.01 8.94 -6.39
CA PRO A 128 25.90 9.00 -7.54
C PRO A 128 25.88 7.65 -8.28
N ARG A 129 26.32 7.64 -9.54
CA ARG A 129 26.50 6.40 -10.33
C ARG A 129 27.73 5.60 -9.90
N LEU A 130 27.82 5.31 -8.61
CA LEU A 130 28.85 4.50 -7.96
C LEU A 130 28.18 3.50 -7.02
N PRO A 131 28.81 2.36 -6.72
CA PRO A 131 28.26 1.40 -5.77
C PRO A 131 28.01 2.06 -4.39
N VAL A 132 26.77 2.00 -3.91
CA VAL A 132 26.35 2.45 -2.58
C VAL A 132 26.32 1.24 -1.66
N ARG A 133 26.87 1.36 -0.45
CA ARG A 133 26.97 0.30 0.56
C ARG A 133 26.22 0.70 1.82
#